data_AF-A0A9P9FXE3-F1
#
_entry.id   AF-A0A9P9FXE3-F1
#
_cell.length_a   1.000
_cell.length_b   1.000
_cell.length_c   1.000
_cell.angle_alpha   90.00
_cell.angle_beta   90.00
_cell.angle_gamma   90.00
#
_symmetry.space_group_name_H-M   'P 1'
#
loop_
_entity.id
_entity.type
_entity.pdbx_description
1 polymer ?
#
loop_
_entity_poly.entity_id
_entity_poly.type
_entity_poly.pdbx_seq_one_letter_code
_entity_poly.pdbx_strand_id
1 'polypeptide(L)'
;MLRRLTLDDLAAIRKHSQPLTGGIAPTTSSALFKTQRSLQKPRSRNFNHRLNDESRAREAATLKAAGAELTGRVLSLATGRPSPEYFPLLDLSFRFCQPNDFSTQHPRGEKPQTNGHHGDRDLSVEIPASLSYGYAGGSEILVRFLTEHIEAIHDPPYSNWEVFLNIGSTSAIEHAFRMFCIRGDHILVEEYTYSGTLEAMTPLGLRTATVKMDEQGISAKDLDSVLSHWDESERGSAKPFLLYTIPTGHNPTGVTQTFQRRKEIYQVAEKHDLLVIEDDPYYYLQFTTQEATSESNSSQHSSDLDSYLQSLVPSYLSMDVSGRVIRLDSTSKTLGPGLRCSWMTTNSDIASKIRNHHDVGVVCPSGLSQLAISHLLEDKWGHRGFTQWLVYLRDEYANRRDTLIKACKKHLPLDICSWQVPSAGMFLWINLDWRQHSLASKIHDESLSNTFAAIEDSLYRGGLRKGTLCCKGSAFFASNETPENMFLRATFASISLEELDIAIQRVGEALREEFY
;
A
#
# COMPACT_ATOMS: atom_id res chain seq x y z
N MET A 1 16.63 22.31 2.56
CA MET A 1 16.24 20.99 2.02
C MET A 1 17.14 20.74 0.81
N LEU A 2 17.85 19.62 0.75
CA LEU A 2 18.69 19.29 -0.41
C LEU A 2 17.79 18.87 -1.59
N ARG A 3 18.19 19.17 -2.83
CA ARG A 3 17.47 18.80 -4.07
C ARG A 3 17.20 17.28 -4.10
N ARG A 4 16.01 16.80 -4.49
CA ARG A 4 15.76 15.33 -4.66
C ARG A 4 16.63 14.74 -5.77
N LEU A 5 16.95 13.44 -5.68
CA LEU A 5 17.62 12.72 -6.76
C LEU A 5 16.70 12.64 -7.98
N THR A 6 17.22 12.95 -9.16
CA THR A 6 16.50 12.75 -10.42
C THR A 6 16.72 11.35 -10.99
N LEU A 7 15.94 10.98 -11.99
CA LEU A 7 16.15 9.73 -12.72
C LEU A 7 17.55 9.62 -13.34
N ASP A 8 18.11 10.75 -13.81
CA ASP A 8 19.47 10.83 -14.33
C ASP A 8 20.52 10.65 -13.22
N ASP A 9 20.27 11.20 -12.03
CA ASP A 9 21.14 10.97 -10.86
C ASP A 9 21.19 9.46 -10.51
N LEU A 10 20.05 8.78 -10.52
CA LEU A 10 19.99 7.33 -10.27
C LEU A 10 20.76 6.52 -11.32
N ALA A 11 20.61 6.87 -12.61
CA ALA A 11 21.36 6.24 -13.69
C ALA A 11 22.88 6.45 -13.52
N ALA A 12 23.30 7.65 -13.12
CA ALA A 12 24.68 7.96 -12.84
C ALA A 12 25.22 7.19 -11.62
N ILE A 13 24.45 7.08 -10.53
CA ILE A 13 24.81 6.30 -9.34
C ILE A 13 25.04 4.84 -9.70
N ARG A 14 24.12 4.22 -10.46
CA ARG A 14 24.23 2.83 -10.91
C ARG A 14 25.51 2.56 -11.69
N LYS A 15 25.87 3.47 -12.62
CA LYS A 15 27.08 3.34 -13.44
C LYS A 15 28.37 3.27 -12.62
N HIS A 16 28.37 3.82 -11.41
CA HIS A 16 29.53 3.84 -10.50
C HIS A 16 29.36 2.91 -9.29
N SER A 17 28.26 2.16 -9.21
CA SER A 17 28.00 1.22 -8.12
C SER A 17 28.88 -0.02 -8.23
N GLN A 18 29.23 -0.62 -7.08
CA GLN A 18 29.94 -1.89 -7.08
C GLN A 18 29.08 -2.99 -7.70
N PRO A 19 29.69 -4.00 -8.35
CA PRO A 19 28.97 -5.18 -8.80
C PRO A 19 28.20 -5.83 -7.65
N LEU A 20 27.02 -6.37 -7.96
CA LEU A 20 26.27 -7.17 -7.01
C LEU A 20 27.08 -8.41 -6.62
N THR A 21 26.88 -8.86 -5.38
CA THR A 21 27.56 -10.05 -4.84
C THR A 21 27.24 -11.30 -5.68
N GLY A 22 25.97 -11.43 -6.09
CA GLY A 22 25.50 -12.58 -6.86
C GLY A 22 25.48 -13.90 -6.06
N GLY A 23 25.29 -15.02 -6.76
CA GLY A 23 25.24 -16.35 -6.13
C GLY A 23 23.91 -16.71 -5.47
N ILE A 24 23.90 -17.82 -4.71
CA ILE A 24 22.69 -18.37 -4.09
C ILE A 24 22.46 -17.70 -2.73
N ALA A 25 21.41 -16.88 -2.65
CA ALA A 25 21.00 -16.15 -1.45
C ALA A 25 22.14 -15.33 -0.83
N PRO A 26 22.58 -14.25 -1.49
CA PRO A 26 23.50 -13.29 -0.86
C PRO A 26 22.80 -12.57 0.30
N THR A 27 23.53 -12.28 1.37
CA THR A 27 23.07 -11.34 2.39
C THR A 27 23.06 -9.93 1.80
N THR A 28 22.04 -9.14 2.14
CA THR A 28 21.89 -7.79 1.59
C THR A 28 21.24 -6.84 2.59
N SER A 29 21.51 -5.56 2.45
CA SER A 29 20.90 -4.45 3.20
C SER A 29 20.93 -3.20 2.33
N SER A 30 19.94 -2.33 2.51
CA SER A 30 19.94 -0.98 1.90
C SER A 30 21.20 -0.19 2.20
N ALA A 31 21.89 -0.46 3.32
CA ALA A 31 23.17 0.20 3.64
C ALA A 31 24.23 0.06 2.54
N LEU A 32 24.17 -1.02 1.75
CA LEU A 32 25.10 -1.27 0.63
C LEU A 32 24.82 -0.37 -0.58
N PHE A 33 23.61 0.19 -0.71
CA PHE A 33 23.15 0.87 -1.92
C PHE A 33 22.75 2.34 -1.69
N LYS A 34 22.66 2.77 -0.42
CA LYS A 34 22.36 4.16 -0.06
C LYS A 34 23.46 5.11 -0.52
N THR A 35 23.07 6.31 -0.95
CA THR A 35 24.03 7.37 -1.29
C THR A 35 24.75 7.87 -0.04
N GLN A 36 25.95 8.43 -0.23
CA GLN A 36 26.72 9.07 0.86
C GLN A 36 25.92 10.17 1.57
N ARG A 37 25.11 10.91 0.82
CA ARG A 37 24.17 11.90 1.37
C ARG A 37 23.22 11.30 2.40
N SER A 38 22.65 10.14 2.11
CA SER A 38 21.70 9.45 2.98
C SER A 38 22.40 8.93 4.24
N LEU A 39 23.60 8.37 4.08
CA LEU A 39 24.42 7.88 5.19
C LEU A 39 24.89 8.97 6.16
N GLN A 40 24.99 10.23 5.72
CA GLN A 40 25.40 11.38 6.54
C GLN A 40 24.25 12.01 7.36
N LYS A 41 23.00 11.58 7.17
CA LYS A 41 21.86 12.10 7.94
C LYS A 41 21.89 11.64 9.41
N PRO A 42 21.19 12.33 10.33
CA PRO A 42 21.04 11.87 11.71
C PRO A 42 20.47 10.44 11.78
N ARG A 43 20.74 9.71 12.86
CA ARG A 43 20.10 8.41 13.08
C ARG A 43 18.70 8.59 13.64
N SER A 44 17.83 7.60 13.42
CA SER A 44 16.51 7.51 14.05
C SER A 44 16.61 7.41 15.57
N ARG A 45 15.50 7.66 16.26
CA ARG A 45 15.32 7.25 17.65
C ARG A 45 15.26 5.72 17.74
N ASN A 46 15.48 5.21 18.94
CA ASN A 46 15.28 3.81 19.26
C ASN A 46 13.85 3.60 19.79
N PHE A 47 13.19 2.54 19.31
CA PHE A 47 11.81 2.19 19.68
C PHE A 47 11.70 0.81 20.33
N ASN A 48 12.79 0.26 20.89
CA ASN A 48 12.79 -1.08 21.48
C ASN A 48 11.87 -1.18 22.71
N HIS A 49 11.58 -0.07 23.39
CA HIS A 49 10.59 -0.01 24.48
C HIS A 49 9.17 -0.28 24.02
N ARG A 50 8.88 -0.17 22.71
CA ARG A 50 7.56 -0.45 22.11
C ARG A 50 7.36 -1.90 21.70
N LEU A 51 8.42 -2.71 21.67
CA LEU A 51 8.31 -4.14 21.36
C LEU A 51 7.56 -4.85 22.50
N ASN A 52 6.83 -5.91 22.19
CA ASN A 52 6.32 -6.83 23.21
C ASN A 52 7.35 -7.92 23.55
N ASP A 53 7.01 -8.81 24.48
CA ASP A 53 7.91 -9.90 24.90
C ASP A 53 8.18 -10.91 23.78
N GLU A 54 7.18 -11.20 22.93
CA GLU A 54 7.36 -12.10 21.78
C GLU A 54 8.46 -11.57 20.86
N SER A 55 8.39 -10.29 20.47
CA SER A 55 9.35 -9.68 19.57
C SER A 55 10.73 -9.48 20.21
N ARG A 56 10.77 -9.16 21.51
CA ARG A 56 12.03 -9.11 22.27
C ARG A 56 12.75 -10.45 22.25
N ALA A 57 12.04 -11.54 22.50
CA ALA A 57 12.58 -12.90 22.55
C ALA A 57 13.04 -13.44 21.18
N ARG A 58 12.61 -12.83 20.07
CA ARG A 58 13.04 -13.25 18.72
C ARG A 58 14.43 -12.75 18.37
N GLU A 59 15.34 -13.71 18.21
CA GLU A 59 16.71 -13.52 17.75
C GLU A 59 16.89 -13.92 16.28
N ALA A 60 18.05 -13.60 15.70
CA ALA A 60 18.38 -13.99 14.34
C ALA A 60 18.48 -15.53 14.20
N ALA A 61 18.02 -16.07 13.07
CA ALA A 61 18.05 -17.51 12.86
C ALA A 61 19.50 -18.04 12.71
N THR A 62 19.91 -18.94 13.60
CA THR A 62 21.28 -19.47 13.71
C THR A 62 21.79 -20.11 12.41
N LEU A 63 20.98 -20.93 11.74
CA LEU A 63 21.35 -21.56 10.46
C LEU A 63 21.53 -20.56 9.33
N LYS A 64 20.76 -19.47 9.31
CA LYS A 64 20.89 -18.42 8.29
C LYS A 64 22.13 -17.56 8.55
N ALA A 65 22.47 -17.31 9.81
CA ALA A 65 23.71 -16.66 10.19
C ALA A 65 24.94 -17.48 9.74
N ALA A 66 24.96 -18.79 9.99
CA ALA A 66 26.05 -19.66 9.51
C ALA A 66 26.17 -19.70 7.98
N GLY A 67 25.05 -19.67 7.26
CA GLY A 67 25.03 -19.60 5.80
C GLY A 67 25.54 -18.27 5.24
N ALA A 68 25.41 -17.17 6.00
CA ALA A 68 25.90 -15.84 5.60
C ALA A 68 27.42 -15.70 5.66
N GLU A 69 28.11 -16.55 6.43
CA GLU A 69 29.57 -16.57 6.56
C GLU A 69 30.28 -17.28 5.39
N LEU A 70 29.51 -17.98 4.53
CA LEU A 70 30.05 -18.69 3.37
C LEU A 70 30.45 -17.69 2.27
N THR A 71 31.70 -17.20 2.34
CA THR A 71 32.29 -16.36 1.29
C THR A 71 33.32 -17.15 0.48
N GLY A 72 33.32 -16.97 -0.84
CA GLY A 72 34.28 -17.63 -1.74
C GLY A 72 33.98 -19.10 -2.01
N ARG A 73 35.01 -19.88 -2.37
CA ARG A 73 34.85 -21.27 -2.86
C ARG A 73 34.94 -22.28 -1.70
N VAL A 74 33.99 -22.21 -0.77
CA VAL A 74 33.88 -23.14 0.36
C VAL A 74 32.97 -24.31 0.01
N LEU A 75 33.46 -25.55 0.18
CA LEU A 75 32.63 -26.74 0.09
C LEU A 75 31.83 -26.87 1.39
N SER A 76 30.58 -26.39 1.38
CA SER A 76 29.72 -26.39 2.57
C SER A 76 28.96 -27.71 2.71
N LEU A 77 29.07 -28.34 3.88
CA LEU A 77 28.21 -29.43 4.35
C LEU A 77 27.26 -28.97 5.47
N ALA A 78 27.16 -27.65 5.68
CA ALA A 78 26.48 -27.08 6.85
C ALA A 78 24.96 -26.96 6.68
N THR A 79 24.51 -26.45 5.52
CA THR A 79 23.09 -26.14 5.30
C THR A 79 22.42 -27.17 4.41
N GLY A 80 21.17 -27.55 4.73
CA GLY A 80 20.35 -28.45 3.91
C GLY A 80 19.76 -27.79 2.65
N ARG A 81 20.57 -27.08 1.85
CA ARG A 81 20.16 -26.49 0.57
C ARG A 81 20.25 -27.55 -0.53
N PRO A 82 19.16 -27.91 -1.23
CA PRO A 82 19.23 -28.86 -2.34
C PRO A 82 20.11 -28.35 -3.49
N SER A 83 20.77 -29.28 -4.18
CA SER A 83 21.52 -28.99 -5.42
C SER A 83 20.56 -28.52 -6.52
N PRO A 84 20.92 -27.49 -7.32
CA PRO A 84 20.13 -27.03 -8.45
C PRO A 84 19.75 -28.09 -9.48
N GLU A 85 20.54 -29.16 -9.62
CA GLU A 85 20.27 -30.26 -10.55
C GLU A 85 18.97 -31.03 -10.23
N TYR A 86 18.44 -30.85 -9.03
CA TYR A 86 17.18 -31.45 -8.59
C TYR A 86 15.97 -30.53 -8.73
N PHE A 87 16.14 -29.31 -9.27
CA PHE A 87 15.03 -28.41 -9.53
C PHE A 87 14.42 -28.70 -10.92
N PRO A 88 13.13 -29.05 -11.02
CA PRO A 88 12.52 -29.49 -12.28
C PRO A 88 12.08 -28.32 -13.18
N LEU A 89 12.77 -27.18 -13.13
CA LEU A 89 12.50 -26.01 -13.97
C LEU A 89 13.77 -25.65 -14.74
N LEU A 90 13.76 -25.98 -16.04
CA LEU A 90 14.93 -25.81 -16.91
C LEU A 90 14.96 -24.46 -17.62
N ASP A 91 13.78 -23.90 -17.92
CA ASP A 91 13.64 -22.64 -18.64
C ASP A 91 12.44 -21.85 -18.12
N LEU A 92 12.54 -20.52 -18.18
CA LEU A 92 11.47 -19.60 -17.84
C LEU A 92 11.58 -18.36 -18.72
N SER A 93 10.51 -18.04 -19.44
CA SER A 93 10.46 -16.86 -20.30
C SER A 93 9.41 -15.86 -19.83
N PHE A 94 9.80 -14.60 -19.70
CA PHE A 94 8.89 -13.50 -19.40
C PHE A 94 8.71 -12.59 -20.61
N ARG A 95 7.48 -12.11 -20.81
CA ARG A 95 7.18 -11.07 -21.76
C ARG A 95 6.58 -9.88 -21.04
N PHE A 96 7.23 -8.75 -21.19
CA PHE A 96 6.84 -7.50 -20.56
C PHE A 96 6.47 -6.44 -21.59
N CYS A 97 5.60 -5.53 -21.19
CA CYS A 97 5.27 -4.37 -22.01
C CYS A 97 6.52 -3.50 -22.20
N GLN A 98 6.67 -2.94 -23.39
CA GLN A 98 7.76 -2.02 -23.69
C GLN A 98 7.42 -0.61 -23.20
N PRO A 99 8.39 0.11 -22.61
CA PRO A 99 8.21 1.52 -22.30
C PRO A 99 7.82 2.32 -23.56
N ASN A 100 6.94 3.32 -23.38
CA ASN A 100 6.39 4.21 -24.41
C ASN A 100 5.28 3.63 -25.31
N ASP A 101 4.86 2.37 -25.13
CA ASP A 101 3.83 1.74 -25.97
C ASP A 101 2.83 0.89 -25.16
N PHE A 102 2.51 1.34 -23.94
CA PHE A 102 1.65 0.59 -23.02
C PHE A 102 0.20 0.45 -23.51
N SER A 103 -0.34 1.47 -24.18
CA SER A 103 -1.75 1.52 -24.60
C SER A 103 -2.09 0.59 -25.78
N THR A 104 -1.12 0.26 -26.64
CA THR A 104 -1.34 -0.65 -27.78
C THR A 104 -1.08 -2.11 -27.40
N GLN A 105 -0.18 -2.34 -26.44
CA GLN A 105 0.16 -3.67 -25.92
C GLN A 105 -0.85 -4.16 -24.87
N HIS A 106 -1.64 -3.24 -24.31
CA HIS A 106 -2.85 -3.51 -23.53
C HIS A 106 -4.04 -2.70 -24.08
N PRO A 107 -4.62 -3.12 -25.22
CA PRO A 107 -5.76 -2.41 -25.79
C PRO A 107 -6.95 -2.39 -24.82
N ARG A 108 -7.61 -1.24 -24.71
CA ARG A 108 -8.75 -1.03 -23.81
C ARG A 108 -9.85 -2.05 -24.11
N GLY A 109 -10.32 -2.76 -23.08
CA GLY A 109 -11.46 -3.68 -23.19
C GLY A 109 -11.14 -5.08 -23.72
N GLU A 110 -9.89 -5.38 -24.10
CA GLU A 110 -9.50 -6.71 -24.55
C GLU A 110 -8.69 -7.47 -23.49
N LYS A 111 -8.88 -8.80 -23.41
CA LYS A 111 -7.99 -9.67 -22.64
C LYS A 111 -6.60 -9.65 -23.30
N PRO A 112 -5.49 -9.58 -22.54
CA PRO A 112 -4.16 -9.58 -23.11
C PRO A 112 -3.97 -10.77 -24.07
N GLN A 113 -3.70 -10.50 -25.35
CA GLN A 113 -3.39 -11.55 -26.32
C GLN A 113 -1.90 -11.92 -26.20
N THR A 114 -1.60 -13.17 -25.84
CA THR A 114 -0.23 -13.66 -25.65
C THR A 114 0.23 -14.47 -26.86
N ASN A 115 0.94 -13.85 -27.82
CA ASN A 115 1.58 -14.59 -28.91
C ASN A 115 3.06 -14.24 -29.08
N GLY A 116 3.95 -15.12 -28.59
CA GLY A 116 5.32 -15.29 -29.10
C GLY A 116 6.40 -15.60 -28.04
N HIS A 117 7.49 -16.16 -28.54
CA HIS A 117 8.72 -16.48 -27.79
C HIS A 117 9.79 -15.44 -28.09
N HIS A 118 10.30 -14.74 -27.08
CA HIS A 118 11.59 -14.05 -27.13
C HIS A 118 12.13 -13.88 -25.71
N GLY A 119 13.25 -14.54 -25.41
CA GLY A 119 14.06 -14.31 -24.21
C GLY A 119 15.49 -14.01 -24.63
N ASP A 120 15.91 -12.75 -24.55
CA ASP A 120 17.24 -12.29 -24.99
C ASP A 120 18.35 -12.49 -23.93
N ARG A 121 18.03 -13.06 -22.75
CA ARG A 121 18.97 -13.22 -21.64
C ARG A 121 19.00 -14.67 -21.17
N ASP A 122 20.21 -15.21 -21.03
CA ASP A 122 20.47 -16.49 -20.37
C ASP A 122 20.15 -16.35 -18.87
N LEU A 123 19.15 -17.11 -18.39
CA LEU A 123 18.72 -17.16 -16.99
C LEU A 123 19.22 -18.42 -16.26
N SER A 124 20.19 -19.14 -16.84
CA SER A 124 20.69 -20.42 -16.33
C SER A 124 21.28 -20.34 -14.91
N VAL A 125 21.68 -19.15 -14.44
CA VAL A 125 22.18 -18.93 -13.07
C VAL A 125 21.07 -18.42 -12.14
N GLU A 126 20.23 -17.51 -12.64
CA GLU A 126 19.18 -16.85 -11.88
C GLU A 126 18.00 -17.77 -11.56
N ILE A 127 17.65 -18.71 -12.46
CA ILE A 127 16.59 -19.70 -12.21
C ILE A 127 16.95 -20.58 -11.00
N PRO A 128 18.11 -21.27 -10.96
CA PRO A 128 18.58 -21.97 -9.77
C PRO A 128 18.57 -21.15 -8.48
N ALA A 129 19.06 -19.91 -8.55
CA ALA A 129 19.08 -19.03 -7.38
C ALA A 129 17.67 -18.67 -6.89
N SER A 130 16.73 -18.44 -7.82
CA SER A 130 15.33 -18.10 -7.52
C SER A 130 14.51 -19.27 -6.97
N LEU A 131 14.90 -20.51 -7.29
CA LEU A 131 14.26 -21.73 -6.78
C LEU A 131 14.85 -22.21 -5.45
N SER A 132 16.02 -21.68 -5.09
CA SER A 132 16.65 -21.97 -3.80
C SER A 132 16.04 -21.14 -2.65
N TYR A 133 16.46 -21.44 -1.43
CA TYR A 133 16.07 -20.66 -0.26
C TYR A 133 16.68 -19.26 -0.29
N GLY A 134 15.88 -18.23 -0.01
CA GLY A 134 16.34 -16.84 0.17
C GLY A 134 16.39 -16.40 1.63
N TYR A 135 16.96 -15.21 1.87
CA TYR A 135 16.92 -14.54 3.17
C TYR A 135 15.74 -13.59 3.29
N ALA A 136 15.37 -13.24 4.53
CA ALA A 136 14.21 -12.41 4.82
C ALA A 136 14.25 -10.98 4.25
N GLY A 137 15.45 -10.49 3.88
CA GLY A 137 15.61 -9.21 3.18
C GLY A 137 15.06 -9.22 1.74
N GLY A 138 14.98 -10.39 1.11
CA GLY A 138 14.72 -10.51 -0.33
C GLY A 138 15.99 -10.47 -1.17
N SER A 139 15.82 -10.45 -2.50
CA SER A 139 16.94 -10.46 -3.45
C SER A 139 17.73 -9.15 -3.42
N GLU A 140 19.05 -9.28 -3.54
CA GLU A 140 19.98 -8.14 -3.61
C GLU A 140 19.63 -7.17 -4.75
N ILE A 141 19.21 -7.72 -5.91
CA ILE A 141 18.80 -6.94 -7.10
C ILE A 141 17.63 -6.02 -6.75
N LEU A 142 16.56 -6.56 -6.15
CA LEU A 142 15.38 -5.77 -5.80
C LEU A 142 15.66 -4.83 -4.63
N VAL A 143 16.43 -5.25 -3.63
CA VAL A 143 16.80 -4.37 -2.51
C VAL A 143 17.60 -3.17 -3.01
N ARG A 144 18.51 -3.34 -3.97
CA ARG A 144 19.21 -2.21 -4.62
C ARG A 144 18.22 -1.28 -5.34
N PHE A 145 17.42 -1.83 -6.26
CA PHE A 145 16.45 -1.04 -7.02
C PHE A 145 15.53 -0.25 -6.07
N LEU A 146 14.99 -0.90 -5.05
CA LEU A 146 14.09 -0.26 -4.09
C LEU A 146 14.81 0.75 -3.21
N THR A 147 16.06 0.53 -2.83
CA THR A 147 16.82 1.52 -2.06
C THR A 147 16.97 2.82 -2.85
N GLU A 148 17.36 2.72 -4.11
CA GLU A 148 17.48 3.85 -5.03
C GLU A 148 16.12 4.55 -5.24
N HIS A 149 15.06 3.76 -5.46
CA HIS A 149 13.70 4.26 -5.64
C HIS A 149 13.22 5.03 -4.40
N ILE A 150 13.42 4.48 -3.20
CA ILE A 150 13.05 5.14 -1.95
C ILE A 150 13.85 6.45 -1.76
N GLU A 151 15.14 6.51 -2.11
CA GLU A 151 15.92 7.76 -2.03
C GLU A 151 15.42 8.84 -2.99
N ALA A 152 15.03 8.46 -4.21
CA ALA A 152 14.52 9.43 -5.18
C ALA A 152 13.12 9.95 -4.81
N ILE A 153 12.23 9.05 -4.36
CA ILE A 153 10.83 9.41 -4.11
C ILE A 153 10.62 9.99 -2.72
N HIS A 154 11.15 9.32 -1.70
CA HIS A 154 10.84 9.65 -0.31
C HIS A 154 11.96 10.39 0.41
N ASP A 155 13.23 10.12 0.09
CA ASP A 155 14.42 10.72 0.69
C ASP A 155 14.38 10.79 2.25
N PRO A 156 14.21 9.65 2.97
CA PRO A 156 13.96 9.65 4.42
C PRO A 156 14.98 10.50 5.19
N PRO A 157 14.59 11.36 6.15
CA PRO A 157 15.47 12.36 6.75
C PRO A 157 16.39 11.82 7.86
N TYR A 158 16.63 10.51 7.90
CA TYR A 158 17.54 9.82 8.82
C TYR A 158 18.44 8.84 8.04
N SER A 159 19.53 8.34 8.63
CA SER A 159 20.54 7.55 7.89
C SER A 159 20.34 6.04 7.96
N ASN A 160 19.78 5.53 9.05
CA ASN A 160 19.62 4.10 9.31
C ASN A 160 18.24 3.55 8.89
N TRP A 161 17.59 4.14 7.89
CA TRP A 161 16.44 3.48 7.24
C TRP A 161 16.90 2.28 6.41
N GLU A 162 16.02 1.30 6.28
CA GLU A 162 16.17 0.11 5.44
C GLU A 162 14.87 -0.19 4.71
N VAL A 163 15.00 -0.66 3.47
CA VAL A 163 13.93 -1.27 2.68
C VAL A 163 14.21 -2.75 2.48
N PHE A 164 13.18 -3.57 2.60
CA PHE A 164 13.27 -5.00 2.37
C PHE A 164 11.94 -5.55 1.85
N LEU A 165 12.00 -6.74 1.23
CA LEU A 165 10.83 -7.35 0.62
C LEU A 165 9.89 -7.99 1.65
N ASN A 166 8.59 -8.00 1.34
CA ASN A 166 7.55 -8.68 2.11
C ASN A 166 6.52 -9.32 1.16
N ILE A 167 5.66 -10.18 1.69
CA ILE A 167 4.65 -10.89 0.89
C ILE A 167 3.35 -10.08 0.70
N GLY A 168 3.39 -8.75 0.84
CA GLY A 168 2.29 -7.79 0.74
C GLY A 168 1.91 -7.14 2.08
N SER A 169 1.26 -5.96 2.01
CA SER A 169 0.87 -5.15 3.18
C SER A 169 0.10 -5.95 4.23
N THR A 170 -0.80 -6.85 3.84
CA THR A 170 -1.61 -7.65 4.79
C THR A 170 -0.74 -8.43 5.79
N SER A 171 0.30 -9.12 5.33
CA SER A 171 1.20 -9.86 6.22
C SER A 171 2.11 -8.91 7.02
N ALA A 172 2.54 -7.81 6.40
CA ALA A 172 3.35 -6.81 7.07
C ALA A 172 2.63 -6.14 8.26
N ILE A 173 1.34 -5.83 8.09
CA ILE A 173 0.47 -5.25 9.13
C ILE A 173 0.29 -6.23 10.27
N GLU A 174 -0.04 -7.49 9.98
CA GLU A 174 -0.20 -8.52 11.00
C GLU A 174 1.09 -8.76 11.80
N HIS A 175 2.25 -8.79 11.13
CA HIS A 175 3.54 -8.87 11.82
C HIS A 175 3.80 -7.66 12.70
N ALA A 176 3.49 -6.44 12.24
CA ALA A 176 3.62 -5.24 13.06
C ALA A 176 2.73 -5.32 14.31
N PHE A 177 1.49 -5.78 14.17
CA PHE A 177 0.58 -6.00 15.32
C PHE A 177 1.16 -6.99 16.32
N ARG A 178 1.68 -8.13 15.85
CA ARG A 178 2.34 -9.12 16.72
C ARG A 178 3.64 -8.66 17.33
N MET A 179 4.31 -7.66 16.74
CA MET A 179 5.55 -7.12 17.27
C MET A 179 5.34 -6.14 18.41
N PHE A 180 4.30 -5.31 18.27
CA PHE A 180 4.09 -4.16 19.14
C PHE A 180 2.98 -4.39 20.16
N CYS A 181 1.97 -5.19 19.83
CA CYS A 181 0.77 -5.30 20.65
C CYS A 181 0.66 -6.66 21.33
N ILE A 182 -0.10 -6.69 22.43
CA ILE A 182 -0.60 -7.90 23.08
C ILE A 182 -2.13 -7.88 23.10
N ARG A 183 -2.74 -9.03 23.36
CA ARG A 183 -4.21 -9.13 23.47
C ARG A 183 -4.75 -8.12 24.47
N GLY A 184 -5.74 -7.34 24.06
CA GLY A 184 -6.35 -6.26 24.85
C GLY A 184 -5.88 -4.86 24.49
N ASP A 185 -4.74 -4.71 23.81
CA ASP A 185 -4.23 -3.40 23.39
C ASP A 185 -5.13 -2.76 22.33
N HIS A 186 -5.10 -1.41 22.30
CA HIS A 186 -5.75 -0.63 21.27
C HIS A 186 -4.76 -0.19 20.19
N ILE A 187 -5.25 -0.13 18.94
CA ILE A 187 -4.57 0.49 17.80
C ILE A 187 -5.42 1.67 17.33
N LEU A 188 -4.78 2.81 17.10
CA LEU A 188 -5.44 3.99 16.54
C LEU A 188 -5.70 3.74 15.06
N VAL A 189 -6.96 3.92 14.65
CA VAL A 189 -7.41 3.72 13.27
C VAL A 189 -8.35 4.83 12.87
N GLU A 190 -8.41 5.11 11.57
CA GLU A 190 -9.45 5.97 11.01
C GLU A 190 -10.84 5.40 11.28
N GLU A 191 -11.83 6.28 11.50
CA GLU A 191 -13.24 5.94 11.76
C GLU A 191 -13.82 4.93 10.76
N TYR A 192 -13.52 5.13 9.48
CA TYR A 192 -13.66 4.10 8.46
C TYR A 192 -12.26 3.70 8.01
N THR A 193 -11.99 2.41 7.89
CA THR A 193 -10.66 1.91 7.50
C THR A 193 -10.76 0.61 6.72
N TYR A 194 -9.63 0.07 6.28
CA TYR A 194 -9.62 -1.18 5.51
C TYR A 194 -10.12 -2.36 6.35
N SER A 195 -11.20 -3.00 5.90
CA SER A 195 -11.82 -4.14 6.59
C SER A 195 -10.84 -5.27 6.87
N GLY A 196 -9.91 -5.56 5.94
CA GLY A 196 -8.88 -6.59 6.14
C GLY A 196 -7.94 -6.30 7.31
N THR A 197 -7.72 -5.02 7.65
CA THR A 197 -6.96 -4.63 8.84
C THR A 197 -7.76 -4.92 10.12
N LEU A 198 -9.05 -4.58 10.14
CA LEU A 198 -9.94 -4.89 11.26
C LEU A 198 -10.07 -6.41 11.50
N GLU A 199 -10.20 -7.16 10.41
CA GLU A 199 -10.24 -8.62 10.39
C GLU A 199 -8.93 -9.24 10.91
N ALA A 200 -7.77 -8.62 10.63
CA ALA A 200 -6.48 -9.05 11.16
C ALA A 200 -6.32 -8.76 12.67
N MET A 201 -6.88 -7.64 13.16
CA MET A 201 -6.83 -7.25 14.57
C MET A 201 -7.68 -8.15 15.47
N THR A 202 -8.88 -8.49 15.02
CA THR A 202 -9.90 -9.20 15.80
C THR A 202 -9.40 -10.52 16.44
N PRO A 203 -8.80 -11.48 15.70
CA PRO A 203 -8.35 -12.75 16.29
C PRO A 203 -7.15 -12.59 17.23
N LEU A 204 -6.33 -11.54 17.03
CA LEU A 204 -5.25 -11.17 17.95
C LEU A 204 -5.79 -10.60 19.28
N GLY A 205 -7.10 -10.32 19.35
CA GLY A 205 -7.74 -9.71 20.50
C GLY A 205 -7.39 -8.23 20.67
N LEU A 206 -7.03 -7.57 19.57
CA LEU A 206 -6.72 -6.15 19.53
C LEU A 206 -8.01 -5.35 19.33
N ARG A 207 -8.05 -4.17 19.95
CA ARG A 207 -9.20 -3.25 19.92
C ARG A 207 -8.87 -2.04 19.06
N THR A 208 -9.89 -1.36 18.56
CA THR A 208 -9.75 -0.12 17.80
C THR A 208 -9.94 1.08 18.71
N ALA A 209 -9.02 2.04 18.63
CA ALA A 209 -9.21 3.40 19.11
C ALA A 209 -9.53 4.27 17.88
N THR A 210 -10.82 4.46 17.61
CA THR A 210 -11.24 5.20 16.41
C THR A 210 -10.90 6.67 16.52
N VAL A 211 -10.48 7.24 15.39
CA VAL A 211 -10.19 8.66 15.23
C VAL A 211 -11.05 9.21 14.10
N LYS A 212 -11.80 10.27 14.38
CA LYS A 212 -12.70 10.91 13.42
C LYS A 212 -11.98 11.38 12.18
N MET A 213 -12.72 11.44 11.08
CA MET A 213 -12.23 11.89 9.79
C MET A 213 -12.95 13.15 9.32
N ASP A 214 -12.33 13.85 8.37
CA ASP A 214 -12.92 14.95 7.59
C ASP A 214 -12.54 14.81 6.10
N GLU A 215 -12.80 15.83 5.28
CA GLU A 215 -12.53 15.83 3.84
C GLU A 215 -11.05 15.73 3.46
N GLN A 216 -10.14 15.78 4.44
CA GLN A 216 -8.71 15.55 4.29
C GLN A 216 -8.24 14.26 5.02
N GLY A 217 -9.16 13.41 5.48
CA GLY A 217 -8.88 12.12 6.10
C GLY A 217 -8.89 12.20 7.62
N ILE A 218 -8.07 11.38 8.28
CA ILE A 218 -7.96 11.36 9.76
C ILE A 218 -7.72 12.78 10.33
N SER A 219 -8.44 13.12 11.39
CA SER A 219 -8.34 14.43 12.05
C SER A 219 -7.19 14.45 13.06
N ALA A 220 -6.21 15.33 12.86
CA ALA A 220 -5.11 15.49 13.81
C ALA A 220 -5.58 16.01 15.18
N LYS A 221 -6.60 16.87 15.19
CA LYS A 221 -7.22 17.38 16.42
C LYS A 221 -7.90 16.26 17.20
N ASP A 222 -8.64 15.40 16.51
CA ASP A 222 -9.31 14.27 17.16
C ASP A 222 -8.31 13.22 17.65
N LEU A 223 -7.26 12.93 16.85
CA LEU A 223 -6.16 12.06 17.26
C LEU A 223 -5.51 12.54 18.57
N ASP A 224 -5.20 13.83 18.67
CA ASP A 224 -4.64 14.44 19.87
C ASP A 224 -5.60 14.37 21.05
N SER A 225 -6.90 14.58 20.79
CA SER A 225 -7.96 14.52 21.80
C SER A 225 -8.13 13.12 22.38
N VAL A 226 -8.23 12.09 21.52
CA VAL A 226 -8.32 10.67 21.92
C VAL A 226 -7.14 10.28 22.81
N LEU A 227 -5.94 10.70 22.43
CA LEU A 227 -4.71 10.38 23.16
C LEU A 227 -4.56 11.19 24.45
N SER A 228 -4.95 12.45 24.47
CA SER A 228 -4.80 13.33 25.64
C SER A 228 -5.83 13.03 26.74
N HIS A 229 -6.99 12.49 26.37
CA HIS A 229 -8.06 12.10 27.29
C HIS A 229 -8.17 10.57 27.46
N TRP A 230 -7.08 9.84 27.19
CA TRP A 230 -7.09 8.39 27.33
C TRP A 230 -7.16 7.98 28.81
N ASP A 231 -8.27 7.36 29.22
CA ASP A 231 -8.44 6.77 30.54
C ASP A 231 -8.28 5.24 30.45
N GLU A 232 -7.22 4.71 31.07
CA GLU A 232 -6.92 3.28 31.06
C GLU A 232 -7.95 2.45 31.83
N SER A 233 -8.59 3.03 32.85
CA SER A 233 -9.60 2.34 33.66
C SER A 233 -10.91 2.16 32.89
N GLU A 234 -11.29 3.15 32.09
CA GLU A 234 -12.48 3.09 31.22
C GLU A 234 -12.24 2.18 30.01
N ARG A 235 -11.07 2.31 29.36
CA ARG A 235 -10.74 1.57 28.12
C ARG A 235 -10.24 0.15 28.40
N GLY A 236 -9.80 -0.13 29.63
CA GLY A 236 -9.28 -1.42 30.05
C GLY A 236 -7.94 -1.80 29.40
N SER A 237 -7.17 -0.82 28.92
CA SER A 237 -5.81 -1.00 28.41
C SER A 237 -5.00 0.29 28.51
N ALA A 238 -3.68 0.14 28.41
CA ALA A 238 -2.77 1.27 28.30
C ALA A 238 -3.06 2.14 27.08
N LYS A 239 -2.60 3.39 27.13
CA LYS A 239 -2.70 4.35 26.02
C LYS A 239 -2.09 3.78 24.73
N PRO A 240 -2.83 3.78 23.60
CA PRO A 240 -2.33 3.23 22.35
C PRO A 240 -1.16 4.06 21.83
N PHE A 241 -0.21 3.39 21.19
CA PHE A 241 0.97 4.02 20.60
C PHE A 241 1.18 3.64 19.13
N LEU A 242 0.29 2.85 18.54
CA LEU A 242 0.39 2.43 17.15
C LEU A 242 -0.76 3.07 16.37
N LEU A 243 -0.44 3.84 15.34
CA LEU A 243 -1.38 4.43 14.39
C LEU A 243 -1.30 3.67 13.07
N TYR A 244 -2.42 3.10 12.62
CA TYR A 244 -2.59 2.63 11.25
C TYR A 244 -3.33 3.68 10.43
N THR A 245 -2.78 4.07 9.30
CA THR A 245 -3.39 5.07 8.41
C THR A 245 -3.11 4.77 6.94
N ILE A 246 -4.06 5.14 6.08
CA ILE A 246 -3.98 5.02 4.61
C ILE A 246 -3.99 6.43 4.01
N PRO A 247 -2.82 7.09 3.83
CA PRO A 247 -2.79 8.54 3.59
C PRO A 247 -3.19 8.98 2.18
N THR A 248 -3.15 8.06 1.21
CA THR A 248 -3.37 8.36 -0.21
C THR A 248 -4.47 7.46 -0.76
N GLY A 249 -5.51 8.05 -1.35
CA GLY A 249 -6.63 7.29 -1.92
C GLY A 249 -7.25 6.31 -0.92
N HIS A 250 -7.52 6.82 0.29
CA HIS A 250 -7.90 6.08 1.48
C HIS A 250 -8.95 4.99 1.21
N ASN A 251 -8.81 3.82 1.84
CA ASN A 251 -9.80 2.75 1.73
C ASN A 251 -10.67 2.74 3.00
N PRO A 252 -11.98 3.04 2.90
CA PRO A 252 -12.80 3.07 1.69
C PRO A 252 -13.05 4.47 1.09
N THR A 253 -12.66 5.54 1.78
CA THR A 253 -13.24 6.88 1.56
C THR A 253 -12.79 7.57 0.26
N GLY A 254 -11.69 7.13 -0.35
CA GLY A 254 -11.04 7.77 -1.50
C GLY A 254 -10.32 9.08 -1.16
N VAL A 255 -10.40 9.53 0.09
CA VAL A 255 -9.80 10.79 0.55
C VAL A 255 -8.28 10.68 0.57
N THR A 256 -7.59 11.79 0.30
CA THR A 256 -6.13 11.87 0.36
C THR A 256 -5.72 13.00 1.29
N GLN A 257 -4.87 12.68 2.26
CA GLN A 257 -4.33 13.65 3.19
C GLN A 257 -3.43 14.64 2.45
N THR A 258 -3.66 15.93 2.65
CA THR A 258 -2.74 16.98 2.19
C THR A 258 -1.40 16.88 2.91
N PHE A 259 -0.33 17.46 2.35
CA PHE A 259 0.96 17.48 3.04
C PHE A 259 0.88 18.19 4.40
N GLN A 260 0.03 19.22 4.51
CA GLN A 260 -0.20 19.93 5.76
C GLN A 260 -0.89 19.03 6.79
N ARG A 261 -1.94 18.28 6.40
CA ARG A 261 -2.58 17.30 7.27
C ARG A 261 -1.59 16.24 7.77
N ARG A 262 -0.74 15.71 6.89
CA ARG A 262 0.29 14.72 7.28
C ARG A 262 1.24 15.31 8.33
N LYS A 263 1.66 16.57 8.18
CA LYS A 263 2.51 17.25 9.19
C LYS A 263 1.83 17.38 10.54
N GLU A 264 0.56 17.76 10.56
CA GLU A 264 -0.22 17.90 11.80
C GLU A 264 -0.33 16.54 12.52
N ILE A 265 -0.63 15.47 11.81
CA ILE A 265 -0.64 14.11 12.37
C ILE A 265 0.75 13.72 12.87
N TYR A 266 1.82 14.01 12.12
CA TYR A 266 3.19 13.69 12.55
C TYR A 266 3.59 14.45 13.82
N GLN A 267 3.12 15.69 14.00
CA GLN A 267 3.34 16.46 15.24
C GLN A 267 2.63 15.80 16.44
N VAL A 268 1.42 15.29 16.25
CA VAL A 268 0.70 14.53 17.28
C VAL A 268 1.43 13.20 17.58
N ALA A 269 1.95 12.53 16.54
CA ALA A 269 2.76 11.33 16.69
C ALA A 269 4.06 11.59 17.47
N GLU A 270 4.72 12.73 17.26
CA GLU A 270 5.86 13.18 18.07
C GLU A 270 5.45 13.44 19.53
N LYS A 271 4.36 14.19 19.74
CA LYS A 271 3.86 14.57 21.08
C LYS A 271 3.50 13.35 21.94
N HIS A 272 2.91 12.32 21.35
CA HIS A 272 2.44 11.13 22.06
C HIS A 272 3.32 9.89 21.87
N ASP A 273 4.48 10.06 21.23
CA ASP A 273 5.43 8.99 20.93
C ASP A 273 4.81 7.78 20.20
N LEU A 274 4.06 8.05 19.13
CA LEU A 274 3.39 7.03 18.33
C LEU A 274 4.34 6.41 17.28
N LEU A 275 4.21 5.13 17.00
CA LEU A 275 4.65 4.51 15.74
C LEU A 275 3.55 4.67 14.69
N VAL A 276 3.92 4.98 13.45
CA VAL A 276 2.98 5.20 12.35
C VAL A 276 3.15 4.10 11.29
N ILE A 277 2.16 3.24 11.16
CA ILE A 277 2.03 2.30 10.04
C ILE A 277 1.34 3.06 8.89
N GLU A 278 2.15 3.46 7.91
CA GLU A 278 1.70 4.09 6.68
C GLU A 278 1.46 3.00 5.63
N ASP A 279 0.21 2.56 5.45
CA ASP A 279 -0.18 1.60 4.40
C ASP A 279 -0.60 2.33 3.14
N ASP A 280 0.28 2.38 2.14
CA ASP A 280 0.15 3.30 1.02
C ASP A 280 0.18 2.60 -0.35
N PRO A 281 -0.70 1.59 -0.58
CA PRO A 281 -0.71 0.82 -1.82
C PRO A 281 -1.11 1.66 -3.04
N TYR A 282 -1.65 2.86 -2.84
CA TYR A 282 -2.16 3.76 -3.87
C TYR A 282 -1.30 5.00 -4.08
N TYR A 283 -0.12 5.10 -3.45
CA TYR A 283 0.73 6.31 -3.48
C TYR A 283 0.95 6.86 -4.89
N TYR A 284 1.17 6.00 -5.87
CA TYR A 284 1.46 6.41 -7.25
C TYR A 284 0.21 6.71 -8.09
N LEU A 285 -0.98 6.40 -7.57
CA LEU A 285 -2.28 6.70 -8.21
C LEU A 285 -2.80 8.09 -7.81
N GLN A 286 -1.90 9.07 -7.63
CA GLN A 286 -2.26 10.46 -7.35
C GLN A 286 -2.55 11.20 -8.65
N PHE A 287 -3.79 11.64 -8.81
CA PHE A 287 -4.26 12.27 -10.03
C PHE A 287 -3.85 13.73 -10.07
N THR A 288 -3.32 14.18 -11.21
CA THR A 288 -3.12 15.60 -11.46
C THR A 288 -4.47 16.29 -11.47
N THR A 289 -4.63 17.33 -10.64
CA THR A 289 -5.73 18.28 -10.76
C THR A 289 -5.51 19.08 -12.04
N GLN A 290 -5.96 18.57 -13.18
CA GLN A 290 -6.24 19.47 -14.29
C GLN A 290 -7.39 20.35 -13.84
N GLU A 291 -7.09 21.62 -13.62
CA GLU A 291 -8.10 22.66 -13.46
C GLU A 291 -9.10 22.54 -14.60
N ALA A 292 -10.37 22.48 -14.23
CA ALA A 292 -11.50 22.54 -15.14
C ALA A 292 -11.58 23.93 -15.78
N THR A 293 -10.63 24.26 -16.66
CA THR A 293 -10.70 25.45 -17.51
C THR A 293 -10.05 25.17 -18.85
N SER A 294 -10.87 25.35 -19.89
CA SER A 294 -10.54 25.58 -21.30
C SER A 294 -10.07 24.42 -22.17
N GLU A 295 -10.86 24.21 -23.21
CA GLU A 295 -10.58 23.53 -24.46
C GLU A 295 -9.19 23.89 -25.02
N SER A 296 -8.28 22.92 -25.08
CA SER A 296 -7.19 22.95 -26.06
C SER A 296 -6.84 21.54 -26.50
N ASN A 297 -6.91 21.34 -27.82
CA ASN A 297 -6.55 20.14 -28.54
C ASN A 297 -5.11 19.68 -28.28
N SER A 298 -4.93 18.36 -28.48
CA SER A 298 -3.73 17.67 -28.96
C SER A 298 -2.55 17.44 -28.00
N SER A 299 -2.36 16.15 -27.68
CA SER A 299 -1.07 15.44 -27.71
C SER A 299 0.18 16.19 -27.23
N GLN A 300 0.36 16.28 -25.92
CA GLN A 300 1.68 16.39 -25.28
C GLN A 300 1.69 15.52 -24.01
N HIS A 301 1.94 14.22 -24.18
CA HIS A 301 2.19 13.32 -23.05
C HIS A 301 3.53 13.68 -22.39
N SER A 302 3.47 14.11 -21.13
CA SER A 302 4.55 14.22 -20.13
C SER A 302 5.94 14.61 -20.64
N SER A 303 6.27 15.91 -20.64
CA SER A 303 7.63 16.36 -20.97
C SER A 303 8.58 16.45 -19.76
N ASP A 304 8.22 15.96 -18.57
CA ASP A 304 9.21 15.68 -17.52
C ASP A 304 8.72 14.61 -16.52
N LEU A 305 9.38 13.44 -16.51
CA LEU A 305 9.07 12.35 -15.57
C LEU A 305 9.45 12.74 -14.13
N ASP A 306 10.51 13.54 -13.96
CA ASP A 306 10.90 14.04 -12.65
C ASP A 306 9.84 14.99 -12.08
N SER A 307 9.17 15.77 -12.93
CA SER A 307 8.02 16.60 -12.54
C SER A 307 6.87 15.75 -11.99
N TYR A 308 6.56 14.59 -12.59
CA TYR A 308 5.57 13.68 -12.01
C TYR A 308 5.98 13.22 -10.61
N LEU A 309 7.22 12.76 -10.42
CA LEU A 309 7.71 12.30 -9.11
C LEU A 309 7.69 13.43 -8.07
N GLN A 310 7.97 14.66 -8.49
CA GLN A 310 7.91 15.86 -7.65
C GLN A 310 6.48 16.30 -7.33
N SER A 311 5.51 15.99 -8.19
CA SER A 311 4.09 16.32 -7.98
C SER A 311 3.40 15.46 -6.90
N LEU A 312 3.98 14.31 -6.55
CA LEU A 312 3.44 13.42 -5.52
C LEU A 312 3.50 14.08 -4.15
N VAL A 313 2.37 14.05 -3.43
CA VAL A 313 2.28 14.55 -2.05
C VAL A 313 3.27 13.77 -1.17
N PRO A 314 4.23 14.44 -0.49
CA PRO A 314 5.24 13.76 0.31
C PRO A 314 4.64 12.83 1.36
N SER A 315 5.19 11.63 1.50
CA SER A 315 4.75 10.60 2.46
C SER A 315 5.12 10.95 3.90
N TYR A 316 4.61 10.20 4.88
CA TYR A 316 5.09 10.28 6.26
C TYR A 316 6.58 9.97 6.34
N LEU A 317 7.03 8.96 5.62
CA LEU A 317 8.46 8.60 5.54
C LEU A 317 9.35 9.78 5.09
N SER A 318 8.87 10.62 4.17
CA SER A 318 9.63 11.79 3.67
C SER A 318 9.91 12.87 4.72
N MET A 319 9.15 12.89 5.81
CA MET A 319 9.30 13.86 6.89
C MET A 319 9.60 13.19 8.24
N ASP A 320 9.95 11.90 8.22
CA ASP A 320 10.14 11.10 9.42
C ASP A 320 11.48 11.35 10.11
N VAL A 321 11.63 12.51 10.74
CA VAL A 321 12.86 12.93 11.43
C VAL A 321 13.26 12.03 12.59
N SER A 322 12.29 11.32 13.20
CA SER A 322 12.54 10.41 14.33
C SER A 322 12.69 8.95 13.93
N GLY A 323 12.38 8.57 12.69
CA GLY A 323 12.36 7.18 12.23
C GLY A 323 11.21 6.34 12.83
N ARG A 324 10.06 6.96 13.11
CA ARG A 324 8.87 6.32 13.71
C ARG A 324 7.90 5.70 12.70
N VAL A 325 8.16 5.88 11.41
CA VAL A 325 7.28 5.42 10.32
C VAL A 325 7.68 4.02 9.88
N ILE A 326 6.66 3.18 9.71
CA ILE A 326 6.72 1.87 9.08
C ILE A 326 5.89 1.99 7.81
N ARG A 327 6.55 2.29 6.69
CA ARG A 327 5.90 2.47 5.40
C ARG A 327 5.72 1.14 4.70
N LEU A 328 4.51 0.86 4.22
CA LEU A 328 4.17 -0.29 3.40
C LEU A 328 3.84 0.17 2.00
N ASP A 329 4.66 -0.25 1.04
CA ASP A 329 4.38 -0.07 -0.37
C ASP A 329 3.88 -1.38 -0.98
N SER A 330 3.21 -1.30 -2.13
CA SER A 330 2.61 -2.49 -2.75
C SER A 330 2.85 -2.56 -4.25
N THR A 331 3.24 -3.76 -4.71
CA THR A 331 3.12 -4.12 -6.13
C THR A 331 1.69 -4.50 -6.53
N SER A 332 0.80 -4.70 -5.56
CA SER A 332 -0.54 -5.26 -5.83
C SER A 332 -1.42 -4.33 -6.65
N LYS A 333 -1.12 -3.03 -6.63
CA LYS A 333 -1.87 -1.98 -7.32
C LYS A 333 -1.05 -1.25 -8.39
N THR A 334 0.21 -1.66 -8.56
CA THR A 334 1.14 -1.08 -9.53
C THR A 334 1.61 -2.11 -10.55
N LEU A 335 1.81 -3.38 -10.18
CA LEU A 335 2.25 -4.44 -11.11
C LEU A 335 1.24 -5.58 -11.19
N GLY A 336 0.89 -6.20 -10.04
CA GLY A 336 -0.06 -7.30 -10.00
C GLY A 336 -0.21 -7.92 -8.62
N PRO A 337 -1.45 -8.13 -8.12
CA PRO A 337 -1.70 -8.64 -6.77
C PRO A 337 -1.24 -10.08 -6.56
N GLY A 338 -1.23 -10.90 -7.62
CA GLY A 338 -0.82 -12.31 -7.58
C GLY A 338 0.67 -12.52 -7.37
N LEU A 339 1.51 -11.49 -7.55
CA LEU A 339 2.96 -11.57 -7.35
C LEU A 339 3.35 -11.84 -5.89
N ARG A 340 2.47 -11.50 -4.93
CA ARG A 340 2.73 -11.62 -3.48
C ARG A 340 4.14 -11.15 -3.08
N CYS A 341 4.59 -10.05 -3.67
CA CYS A 341 5.93 -9.52 -3.48
C CYS A 341 5.83 -8.00 -3.44
N SER A 342 6.05 -7.40 -2.28
CA SER A 342 6.01 -5.96 -2.05
C SER A 342 7.16 -5.58 -1.13
N TRP A 343 7.21 -4.35 -0.61
CA TRP A 343 8.31 -3.92 0.25
C TRP A 343 7.83 -3.05 1.40
N MET A 344 8.69 -2.95 2.41
CA MET A 344 8.49 -2.10 3.57
C MET A 344 9.73 -1.28 3.80
N THR A 345 9.55 -0.03 4.24
CA THR A 345 10.65 0.85 4.64
C THR A 345 10.46 1.33 6.08
N THR A 346 11.49 1.16 6.92
CA THR A 346 11.49 1.65 8.31
C THR A 346 12.93 1.77 8.84
N ASN A 347 13.14 2.12 10.10
CA ASN A 347 14.47 2.14 10.70
C ASN A 347 15.06 0.73 10.88
N SER A 348 16.39 0.64 10.91
CA SER A 348 17.14 -0.63 10.99
C SER A 348 16.77 -1.50 12.18
N ASP A 349 16.41 -0.89 13.32
CA ASP A 349 16.15 -1.62 14.56
C ASP A 349 14.81 -2.37 14.46
N ILE A 350 13.78 -1.68 13.96
CA ILE A 350 12.47 -2.29 13.65
C ILE A 350 12.60 -3.27 12.49
N ALA A 351 13.31 -2.90 11.41
CA ALA A 351 13.51 -3.74 10.24
C ALA A 351 14.18 -5.08 10.60
N SER A 352 15.19 -5.06 11.48
CA SER A 352 15.83 -6.28 11.96
C SER A 352 14.86 -7.18 12.71
N LYS A 353 13.97 -6.62 13.54
CA LYS A 353 12.98 -7.42 14.27
C LYS A 353 11.93 -8.02 13.34
N ILE A 354 11.46 -7.27 12.35
CA ILE A 354 10.53 -7.80 11.33
C ILE A 354 11.17 -8.96 10.56
N ARG A 355 12.45 -8.85 10.19
CA ARG A 355 13.18 -9.95 9.54
C ARG A 355 13.27 -11.20 10.41
N ASN A 356 13.45 -11.05 11.73
CA ASN A 356 13.43 -12.21 12.64
C ASN A 356 12.05 -12.89 12.69
N HIS A 357 10.95 -12.12 12.62
CA HIS A 357 9.60 -12.68 12.46
C HIS A 357 9.45 -13.41 11.12
N HIS A 358 9.94 -12.81 10.03
CA HIS A 358 9.91 -13.43 8.71
C HIS A 358 10.70 -14.74 8.68
N ASP A 359 11.87 -14.80 9.33
CA ASP A 359 12.77 -15.93 9.26
C ASP A 359 12.16 -17.27 9.69
N VAL A 360 11.16 -17.23 10.58
CA VAL A 360 10.40 -18.38 11.08
C VAL A 360 8.92 -18.37 10.69
N GLY A 361 8.55 -17.51 9.74
CA GLY A 361 7.22 -17.39 9.18
C GLY A 361 7.30 -17.44 7.65
N VAL A 362 7.05 -16.30 7.02
CA VAL A 362 6.95 -16.18 5.55
C VAL A 362 8.30 -16.32 4.82
N VAL A 363 9.41 -16.18 5.54
CA VAL A 363 10.78 -16.05 5.04
C VAL A 363 10.95 -14.87 4.10
N CYS A 364 10.60 -15.00 2.82
CA CYS A 364 10.65 -13.94 1.83
C CYS A 364 9.60 -14.20 0.75
N PRO A 365 9.32 -13.25 -0.15
CA PRO A 365 8.47 -13.52 -1.32
C PRO A 365 9.00 -14.67 -2.18
N SER A 366 8.09 -15.27 -2.95
CA SER A 366 8.46 -16.32 -3.91
C SER A 366 9.63 -15.87 -4.79
N GLY A 367 10.68 -16.67 -4.88
CA GLY A 367 11.86 -16.32 -5.67
C GLY A 367 11.55 -16.17 -7.16
N LEU A 368 10.56 -16.90 -7.69
CA LEU A 368 10.08 -16.71 -9.06
C LEU A 368 9.37 -15.35 -9.26
N SER A 369 8.62 -14.89 -8.25
CA SER A 369 8.02 -13.54 -8.29
C SER A 369 9.10 -12.46 -8.20
N GLN A 370 10.10 -12.66 -7.35
CA GLN A 370 11.26 -11.78 -7.27
C GLN A 370 12.04 -11.76 -8.59
N LEU A 371 12.23 -12.91 -9.25
CA LEU A 371 12.92 -13.02 -10.53
C LEU A 371 12.16 -12.26 -11.63
N ALA A 372 10.84 -12.45 -11.73
CA ALA A 372 9.99 -11.75 -12.68
C ALA A 372 10.08 -10.22 -12.50
N ILE A 373 9.94 -9.75 -11.26
CA ILE A 373 10.00 -8.31 -10.94
C ILE A 373 11.42 -7.77 -11.18
N SER A 374 12.47 -8.54 -10.85
CA SER A 374 13.86 -8.14 -11.10
C SER A 374 14.10 -7.97 -12.59
N HIS A 375 13.69 -8.91 -13.43
CA HIS A 375 13.87 -8.81 -14.88
C HIS A 375 13.10 -7.61 -15.46
N LEU A 376 11.88 -7.37 -14.97
CA LEU A 376 11.07 -6.22 -15.37
C LEU A 376 11.74 -4.90 -15.00
N LEU A 377 12.04 -4.70 -13.71
CA LEU A 377 12.48 -3.41 -13.17
C LEU A 377 13.95 -3.13 -13.46
N GLU A 378 14.81 -4.15 -13.47
CA GLU A 378 16.24 -3.97 -13.65
C GLU A 378 16.65 -4.00 -15.12
N ASP A 379 16.19 -4.99 -15.87
CA ASP A 379 16.71 -5.25 -17.22
C ASP A 379 15.90 -4.56 -18.31
N LYS A 380 14.57 -4.46 -18.14
CA LYS A 380 13.69 -3.92 -19.18
C LYS A 380 13.31 -2.47 -18.96
N TRP A 381 12.89 -2.10 -17.76
CA TRP A 381 12.35 -0.78 -17.52
C TRP A 381 13.36 0.19 -16.92
N GLY A 382 14.16 -0.25 -15.95
CA GLY A 382 14.88 0.67 -15.06
C GLY A 382 13.91 1.60 -14.31
N HIS A 383 14.49 2.56 -13.59
CA HIS A 383 13.70 3.61 -12.90
C HIS A 383 12.87 4.45 -13.88
N ARG A 384 13.42 4.72 -15.07
CA ARG A 384 12.75 5.53 -16.08
C ARG A 384 11.51 4.83 -16.65
N GLY A 385 11.64 3.58 -17.10
CA GLY A 385 10.51 2.80 -17.62
C GLY A 385 9.47 2.52 -16.55
N PHE A 386 9.89 2.28 -15.30
CA PHE A 386 8.94 2.12 -14.20
C PHE A 386 8.18 3.41 -13.93
N THR A 387 8.85 4.56 -13.94
CA THR A 387 8.18 5.87 -13.78
C THR A 387 7.21 6.14 -14.93
N GLN A 388 7.56 5.81 -16.17
CA GLN A 388 6.65 5.92 -17.33
C GLN A 388 5.41 5.04 -17.15
N TRP A 389 5.57 3.82 -16.64
CA TRP A 389 4.46 2.94 -16.31
C TRP A 389 3.55 3.51 -15.22
N LEU A 390 4.12 4.10 -14.16
CA LEU A 390 3.35 4.75 -13.09
C LEU A 390 2.55 5.96 -13.60
N VAL A 391 3.15 6.78 -14.48
CA VAL A 391 2.46 7.88 -15.18
C VAL A 391 1.29 7.36 -16.02
N TYR A 392 1.52 6.29 -16.79
CA TYR A 392 0.45 5.65 -17.57
C TYR A 392 -0.69 5.14 -16.67
N LEU A 393 -0.37 4.43 -15.58
CA LEU A 393 -1.37 3.96 -14.63
C LEU A 393 -2.17 5.10 -14.02
N ARG A 394 -1.51 6.18 -13.60
CA ARG A 394 -2.18 7.38 -13.07
C ARG A 394 -3.21 7.90 -14.07
N ASP A 395 -2.83 8.05 -15.33
CA ASP A 395 -3.70 8.63 -16.37
C ASP A 395 -4.90 7.73 -16.67
N GLU A 396 -4.69 6.40 -16.73
CA GLU A 396 -5.78 5.44 -16.92
C GLU A 396 -6.75 5.41 -15.74
N TYR A 397 -6.25 5.43 -14.49
CA TYR A 397 -7.11 5.51 -13.32
C TYR A 397 -7.81 6.87 -13.19
N ALA A 398 -7.19 7.96 -13.64
CA ALA A 398 -7.83 9.28 -13.69
C ALA A 398 -9.03 9.27 -14.65
N ASN A 399 -8.87 8.70 -15.85
CA ASN A 399 -9.94 8.55 -16.83
C ASN A 399 -11.10 7.67 -16.31
N ARG A 400 -10.78 6.57 -15.61
CA ARG A 400 -11.78 5.70 -14.96
C ARG A 400 -12.55 6.42 -13.86
N ARG A 401 -11.86 7.19 -13.02
CA ARG A 401 -12.46 8.03 -11.97
C ARG A 401 -13.41 9.04 -12.60
N ASP A 402 -13.00 9.76 -13.63
CA ASP A 402 -13.84 10.77 -14.31
C ASP A 402 -15.07 10.15 -14.97
N THR A 403 -14.91 8.96 -15.57
CA THR A 403 -16.01 8.19 -16.17
C THR A 403 -17.04 7.78 -15.11
N LEU A 404 -16.58 7.23 -13.97
CA LEU A 404 -17.46 6.87 -12.85
C LEU A 404 -18.21 8.10 -12.31
N ILE A 405 -17.53 9.24 -12.15
CA ILE A 405 -18.14 10.49 -11.65
C ILE A 405 -19.21 11.01 -12.62
N LYS A 406 -18.96 10.97 -13.94
CA LYS A 406 -19.95 11.33 -14.97
C LYS A 406 -21.17 10.42 -14.89
N ALA A 407 -20.97 9.11 -14.75
CA ALA A 407 -22.06 8.15 -14.59
C ALA A 407 -22.87 8.42 -13.30
N CYS A 408 -22.21 8.74 -12.19
CA CYS A 408 -22.88 9.07 -10.93
C CYS A 408 -23.77 10.30 -11.06
N LYS A 409 -23.27 11.37 -11.68
CA LYS A 409 -24.06 12.60 -11.95
C LYS A 409 -25.26 12.35 -12.87
N LYS A 410 -25.13 11.43 -13.81
CA LYS A 410 -26.18 11.09 -14.78
C LYS A 410 -27.28 10.21 -14.17
N HIS A 411 -26.91 9.26 -13.32
CA HIS A 411 -27.81 8.14 -12.96
C HIS A 411 -28.23 8.08 -11.50
N LEU A 412 -27.45 8.64 -10.55
CA LEU A 412 -27.80 8.57 -9.12
C LEU A 412 -28.84 9.64 -8.74
N PRO A 413 -29.76 9.35 -7.79
CA PRO A 413 -30.66 10.36 -7.23
C PRO A 413 -29.88 11.35 -6.35
N LEU A 414 -29.63 12.55 -6.87
CA LEU A 414 -28.75 13.55 -6.25
C LEU A 414 -29.33 14.24 -5.01
N ASP A 415 -30.62 14.05 -4.75
CA ASP A 415 -31.32 14.50 -3.55
C ASP A 415 -31.02 13.62 -2.31
N ILE A 416 -30.58 12.38 -2.52
CA ILE A 416 -30.15 11.47 -1.45
C ILE A 416 -28.67 11.05 -1.54
N CYS A 417 -28.01 11.25 -2.69
CA CYS A 417 -26.62 10.85 -2.91
C CYS A 417 -25.67 12.05 -2.95
N SER A 418 -24.56 11.96 -2.24
CA SER A 418 -23.44 12.90 -2.36
C SER A 418 -22.08 12.18 -2.29
N TRP A 419 -21.03 12.79 -2.84
CA TRP A 419 -19.68 12.22 -2.80
C TRP A 419 -18.62 13.31 -3.01
N GLN A 420 -17.41 13.06 -2.50
CA GLN A 420 -16.22 13.83 -2.85
C GLN A 420 -15.50 13.17 -4.03
N VAL A 421 -15.05 13.97 -5.00
CA VAL A 421 -14.27 13.44 -6.13
C VAL A 421 -12.89 13.02 -5.62
N PRO A 422 -12.49 11.73 -5.73
CA PRO A 422 -11.21 11.26 -5.23
C PRO A 422 -10.05 11.90 -6.00
N SER A 423 -9.04 12.39 -5.29
CA SER A 423 -7.80 12.92 -5.87
C SER A 423 -6.73 11.85 -6.06
N ALA A 424 -6.93 10.65 -5.52
CA ALA A 424 -6.06 9.51 -5.74
C ALA A 424 -6.80 8.16 -5.57
N GLY A 425 -6.12 7.07 -5.92
CA GLY A 425 -6.56 5.71 -5.62
C GLY A 425 -7.60 5.17 -6.59
N MET A 426 -8.53 4.36 -6.08
CA MET A 426 -9.43 3.57 -6.94
C MET A 426 -10.84 3.36 -6.36
N PHE A 427 -11.22 4.20 -5.39
CA PHE A 427 -12.50 4.11 -4.68
C PHE A 427 -13.24 5.43 -4.71
N LEU A 428 -14.56 5.35 -4.87
CA LEU A 428 -15.52 6.43 -4.67
C LEU A 428 -16.39 6.08 -3.46
N TRP A 429 -16.54 7.03 -2.55
CA TRP A 429 -17.33 6.91 -1.34
C TRP A 429 -18.61 7.73 -1.49
N ILE A 430 -19.72 7.04 -1.64
CA ILE A 430 -21.03 7.64 -1.92
C ILE A 430 -21.80 7.69 -0.61
N ASN A 431 -22.03 8.89 -0.09
CA ASN A 431 -22.89 9.14 1.06
C ASN A 431 -24.36 9.07 0.65
N LEU A 432 -25.16 8.40 1.48
CA LEU A 432 -26.60 8.27 1.34
C LEU A 432 -27.30 8.94 2.53
N ASP A 433 -28.21 9.87 2.24
CA ASP A 433 -29.11 10.43 3.26
C ASP A 433 -30.23 9.43 3.60
N TRP A 434 -29.82 8.36 4.28
CA TRP A 434 -30.69 7.24 4.63
C TRP A 434 -31.84 7.63 5.56
N ARG A 435 -31.79 8.81 6.20
CA ARG A 435 -32.87 9.34 7.05
C ARG A 435 -34.10 9.75 6.24
N GLN A 436 -33.95 9.98 4.93
CA GLN A 436 -35.09 10.19 4.03
C GLN A 436 -35.86 8.89 3.73
N HIS A 437 -35.32 7.73 4.07
CA HIS A 437 -35.97 6.44 3.83
C HIS A 437 -37.23 6.28 4.70
N SER A 438 -38.28 5.66 4.14
CA SER A 438 -39.58 5.48 4.81
C SER A 438 -39.53 4.65 6.11
N LEU A 439 -38.51 3.80 6.28
CA LEU A 439 -38.28 3.06 7.52
C LEU A 439 -37.58 3.92 8.58
N ALA A 440 -36.81 4.94 8.20
CA ALA A 440 -36.10 5.80 9.15
C ALA A 440 -37.07 6.72 9.92
N SER A 441 -38.15 7.17 9.28
CA SER A 441 -39.17 8.04 9.89
C SER A 441 -40.08 7.36 10.92
N LYS A 442 -40.00 6.03 11.06
CA LYS A 442 -40.87 5.21 11.92
C LYS A 442 -40.18 4.75 13.22
N ILE A 443 -38.98 5.27 13.52
CA ILE A 443 -38.09 4.71 14.56
C ILE A 443 -38.22 5.43 15.92
N HIS A 444 -38.16 4.64 16.99
CA HIS A 444 -37.73 5.03 18.34
C HIS A 444 -36.31 4.49 18.61
N ASP A 445 -35.48 5.20 19.38
CA ASP A 445 -34.01 5.00 19.47
C ASP A 445 -33.50 3.54 19.55
N GLU A 446 -34.17 2.66 20.31
CA GLU A 446 -33.72 1.27 20.51
C GLU A 446 -33.72 0.39 19.23
N SER A 447 -34.40 0.81 18.14
CA SER A 447 -34.42 0.06 16.86
C SER A 447 -33.49 0.62 15.78
N LEU A 448 -32.73 1.69 16.05
CA LEU A 448 -31.97 2.42 15.03
C LEU A 448 -30.94 1.53 14.32
N SER A 449 -30.17 0.75 15.08
CA SER A 449 -29.14 -0.15 14.53
C SER A 449 -29.72 -1.21 13.60
N ASN A 450 -30.87 -1.79 13.98
CA ASN A 450 -31.53 -2.83 13.18
C ASN A 450 -32.09 -2.23 11.89
N THR A 451 -32.68 -1.04 11.96
CA THR A 451 -33.22 -0.37 10.78
C THR A 451 -32.10 0.09 9.84
N PHE A 452 -31.01 0.65 10.36
CA PHE A 452 -29.82 1.00 9.56
C PHE A 452 -29.32 -0.23 8.79
N ALA A 453 -29.10 -1.34 9.50
CA ALA A 453 -28.63 -2.58 8.91
C ALA A 453 -29.63 -3.13 7.88
N ALA A 454 -30.93 -3.07 8.14
CA ALA A 454 -31.97 -3.53 7.22
C ALA A 454 -32.00 -2.73 5.91
N ILE A 455 -31.91 -1.40 5.99
CA ILE A 455 -31.85 -0.52 4.80
C ILE A 455 -30.58 -0.82 4.01
N GLU A 456 -29.42 -0.88 4.67
CA GLU A 456 -28.14 -1.14 4.00
C GLU A 456 -28.11 -2.55 3.35
N ASP A 457 -28.68 -3.56 4.00
CA ASP A 457 -28.85 -4.91 3.46
C ASP A 457 -29.78 -4.93 2.25
N SER A 458 -30.89 -4.21 2.31
CA SER A 458 -31.86 -4.13 1.22
C SER A 458 -31.23 -3.49 -0.01
N LEU A 459 -30.53 -2.36 0.16
CA LEU A 459 -29.77 -1.68 -0.90
C LEU A 459 -28.73 -2.59 -1.54
N TYR A 460 -27.94 -3.29 -0.70
CA TYR A 460 -26.94 -4.23 -1.17
C TYR A 460 -27.57 -5.36 -2.02
N ARG A 461 -28.67 -5.96 -1.55
CA ARG A 461 -29.40 -7.01 -2.28
C ARG A 461 -30.10 -6.47 -3.52
N GLY A 462 -30.60 -5.23 -3.48
CA GLY A 462 -31.20 -4.53 -4.61
C GLY A 462 -30.20 -4.36 -5.75
N GLY A 463 -28.99 -3.86 -5.45
CA GLY A 463 -27.89 -3.80 -6.39
C GLY A 463 -27.60 -5.17 -7.01
N LEU A 464 -27.48 -6.22 -6.19
CA LEU A 464 -27.23 -7.58 -6.67
C LEU A 464 -28.32 -8.07 -7.63
N ARG A 465 -29.60 -7.85 -7.32
CA ARG A 465 -30.73 -8.21 -8.20
C ARG A 465 -30.66 -7.48 -9.55
N LYS A 466 -30.18 -6.23 -9.56
CA LYS A 466 -29.96 -5.45 -10.79
C LYS A 466 -28.65 -5.82 -11.51
N GLY A 467 -27.82 -6.69 -10.93
CA GLY A 467 -26.54 -7.09 -11.51
C GLY A 467 -25.42 -6.07 -11.33
N THR A 468 -25.37 -5.40 -10.18
CA THR A 468 -24.27 -4.51 -9.76
C THR A 468 -23.93 -4.74 -8.29
N LEU A 469 -22.74 -4.37 -7.86
CA LEU A 469 -22.31 -4.56 -6.47
C LEU A 469 -21.46 -3.40 -5.98
N CYS A 470 -21.93 -2.73 -4.93
CA CYS A 470 -21.13 -1.83 -4.11
C CYS A 470 -20.89 -2.46 -2.74
N CYS A 471 -19.79 -2.10 -2.08
CA CYS A 471 -19.57 -2.54 -0.71
C CYS A 471 -20.39 -1.66 0.25
N LYS A 472 -20.97 -2.29 1.27
CA LYS A 472 -21.61 -1.62 2.41
C LYS A 472 -20.61 -0.76 3.16
N GLY A 473 -21.02 0.41 3.61
CA GLY A 473 -20.18 1.33 4.35
C GLY A 473 -19.85 0.80 5.74
N SER A 474 -20.82 0.13 6.38
CA SER A 474 -20.65 -0.49 7.71
C SER A 474 -19.53 -1.52 7.77
N ALA A 475 -19.22 -2.20 6.66
CA ALA A 475 -18.13 -3.18 6.59
C ALA A 475 -16.72 -2.56 6.79
N PHE A 476 -16.61 -1.24 6.74
CA PHE A 476 -15.37 -0.50 6.96
C PHE A 476 -15.36 0.31 8.25
N PHE A 477 -16.48 0.34 9.00
CA PHE A 477 -16.60 1.13 10.21
C PHE A 477 -15.81 0.47 11.34
N ALA A 478 -14.94 1.24 11.99
CA ALA A 478 -13.97 0.73 12.95
C ALA A 478 -14.47 0.76 14.41
N SER A 479 -15.74 1.09 14.66
CA SER A 479 -16.38 1.09 15.99
C SER A 479 -17.46 0.02 16.07
N ASN A 480 -17.79 -0.40 17.30
CA ASN A 480 -18.92 -1.30 17.58
C ASN A 480 -20.28 -0.57 17.60
N GLU A 481 -20.27 0.75 17.48
CA GLU A 481 -21.47 1.58 17.43
C GLU A 481 -22.15 1.51 16.05
N THR A 482 -23.38 2.03 15.94
CA THR A 482 -24.01 2.24 14.64
C THR A 482 -23.41 3.49 13.98
N PRO A 483 -22.98 3.41 12.71
CA PRO A 483 -22.50 4.60 12.00
C PRO A 483 -23.59 5.66 11.87
N GLU A 484 -23.22 6.94 11.99
CA GLU A 484 -24.18 8.05 11.83
C GLU A 484 -24.66 8.20 10.38
N ASN A 485 -23.76 7.93 9.43
CA ASN A 485 -23.95 8.09 8.00
C ASN A 485 -23.87 6.74 7.29
N MET A 486 -24.65 6.60 6.21
CA MET A 486 -24.68 5.40 5.39
C MET A 486 -23.90 5.65 4.11
N PHE A 487 -23.03 4.71 3.75
CA PHE A 487 -22.18 4.86 2.59
C PHE A 487 -22.17 3.61 1.71
N LEU A 488 -21.88 3.81 0.43
CA LEU A 488 -21.52 2.77 -0.51
C LEU A 488 -20.12 3.03 -1.04
N ARG A 489 -19.24 2.02 -1.00
CA ARG A 489 -17.96 2.08 -1.72
C ARG A 489 -18.11 1.48 -3.11
N ALA A 490 -17.91 2.30 -4.13
CA ALA A 490 -17.77 1.86 -5.52
C ALA A 490 -16.28 1.89 -5.92
N THR A 491 -15.78 0.87 -6.61
CA THR A 491 -14.44 0.91 -7.21
C THR A 491 -14.52 1.15 -8.71
N PHE A 492 -13.59 1.93 -9.24
CA PHE A 492 -13.45 2.16 -10.69
C PHE A 492 -12.29 1.36 -11.31
N ALA A 493 -11.74 0.38 -10.58
CA ALA A 493 -10.61 -0.45 -11.03
C ALA A 493 -11.00 -1.65 -11.89
N SER A 494 -12.10 -2.32 -11.55
CA SER A 494 -12.29 -3.74 -11.90
C SER A 494 -12.96 -4.02 -13.24
N ILE A 495 -13.84 -3.12 -13.69
CA ILE A 495 -14.71 -3.32 -14.87
C ILE A 495 -14.34 -2.34 -16.00
N SER A 496 -14.83 -2.54 -17.22
CA SER A 496 -14.55 -1.66 -18.36
C SER A 496 -15.16 -0.26 -18.17
N LEU A 497 -14.73 0.71 -19.00
CA LEU A 497 -15.29 2.08 -18.95
C LEU A 497 -16.78 2.10 -19.28
N GLU A 498 -17.20 1.30 -20.26
CA GLU A 498 -18.60 1.13 -20.65
C GLU A 498 -19.42 0.48 -19.53
N GLU A 499 -18.85 -0.53 -18.89
CA GLU A 499 -19.48 -1.22 -17.76
C GLU A 499 -19.65 -0.31 -16.53
N LEU A 500 -18.81 0.71 -16.33
CA LEU A 500 -18.97 1.68 -15.25
C LEU A 500 -20.29 2.46 -15.36
N ASP A 501 -20.68 2.92 -16.55
CA ASP A 501 -21.95 3.64 -16.75
C ASP A 501 -23.15 2.74 -16.43
N ILE A 502 -23.12 1.50 -16.95
CA ILE A 502 -24.17 0.49 -16.73
C ILE A 502 -24.26 0.11 -15.24
N ALA A 503 -23.11 -0.10 -14.58
CA ALA A 503 -23.07 -0.47 -13.18
C ALA A 503 -23.68 0.61 -12.28
N ILE A 504 -23.38 1.89 -12.54
CA ILE A 504 -23.94 3.01 -11.79
C ILE A 504 -25.40 3.30 -12.15
N GLN A 505 -25.81 3.07 -13.40
CA GLN A 505 -27.22 3.07 -13.78
C GLN A 505 -28.02 2.10 -12.90
N ARG A 506 -27.53 0.86 -12.77
CA ARG A 506 -28.17 -0.18 -11.94
C ARG A 506 -28.17 0.17 -10.45
N VAL A 507 -27.13 0.85 -9.95
CA VAL A 507 -27.12 1.38 -8.57
C VAL A 507 -28.20 2.44 -8.40
N GLY A 508 -28.31 3.37 -9.34
CA GLY A 508 -29.35 4.40 -9.32
C GLY A 508 -30.77 3.83 -9.41
N GLU A 509 -30.98 2.78 -10.19
CA GLU A 509 -32.26 2.05 -10.25
C GLU A 509 -32.60 1.38 -8.91
N ALA A 510 -31.64 0.71 -8.28
CA ALA A 510 -31.82 0.09 -6.97
C ALA A 510 -32.12 1.11 -5.86
N LEU A 511 -31.42 2.26 -5.86
CA LEU A 511 -31.67 3.34 -4.92
C LEU A 511 -33.07 3.93 -5.09
N ARG A 512 -33.51 4.14 -6.34
CA ARG A 512 -34.87 4.65 -6.58
C ARG A 512 -35.95 3.69 -6.11
N GLU A 513 -35.78 2.38 -6.36
CA GLU A 513 -36.72 1.34 -5.92
C GLU A 513 -36.79 1.22 -4.38
N GLU A 514 -35.70 1.53 -3.68
CA GLU A 514 -35.67 1.50 -2.21
C GLU A 514 -36.26 2.77 -1.58
N PHE A 515 -35.97 3.95 -2.14
CA PHE A 515 -36.32 5.24 -1.53
C PHE A 515 -37.65 5.85 -2.02
N TYR A 516 -38.17 5.48 -3.20
CA TYR A 516 -39.41 6.00 -3.78
C TYR A 516 -40.34 4.87 -4.24
#